data_AF-A0A6B9F439-F1
#
_entry.id   AF-A0A6B9F439-F1
#
_cell.length_a   1.000
_cell.length_b   1.000
_cell.length_c   1.000
_cell.angle_alpha   90.00
_cell.angle_beta   90.00
_cell.angle_gamma   90.00
#
_symmetry.space_group_name_H-M   'P 1'
#
loop_
_entity.id
_entity.type
_entity.pdbx_description
1 polymer ?
#
loop_
_entity_poly.entity_id
_entity_poly.type
_entity_poly.pdbx_seq_one_letter_code
_entity_poly.pdbx_strand_id
1 'polypeptide(L)'
;LYGVRPDLEGLGISHSIHVMLPVLQELGVPFAFGTVRHALRKHVERFARYGLVTILSGIHVRFTLPEARLDKPPTRTEDALVIVLPVGQSMSDWPAGTTIDRNGPEL
;
A
#
# COMPACT_ATOMS: atom_id res chain seq x y z
N LEU A 1 -5.87 -0.72 7.35
CA LEU A 1 -5.92 -2.19 7.21
C LEU A 1 -6.79 -2.51 6.01
N TYR A 2 -6.29 -3.27 5.04
CA TYR A 2 -7.09 -3.85 3.96
C TYR A 2 -7.38 -5.30 4.32
N GLY A 3 -8.65 -5.68 4.36
CA GLY A 3 -9.08 -7.03 4.68
C GLY A 3 -10.31 -7.39 3.88
N VAL A 4 -10.34 -8.61 3.36
CA VAL A 4 -11.53 -9.21 2.74
C VAL A 4 -11.92 -10.39 3.60
N ARG A 5 -13.21 -10.51 3.91
CA ARG A 5 -13.71 -11.69 4.63
C ARG A 5 -13.50 -12.92 3.74
N PRO A 6 -12.99 -14.06 4.24
CA PRO A 6 -12.61 -15.19 3.40
C PRO A 6 -13.73 -15.71 2.47
N ASP A 7 -14.98 -15.67 2.91
CA ASP A 7 -16.16 -16.06 2.13
C ASP A 7 -16.57 -15.04 1.05
N LEU A 8 -15.99 -13.83 1.07
CA LEU A 8 -16.18 -12.78 0.06
C LEU A 8 -14.98 -12.68 -0.90
N GLU A 9 -13.95 -13.52 -0.71
CA GLU A 9 -12.83 -13.60 -1.64
C GLU A 9 -13.31 -14.05 -3.03
N GLY A 10 -12.71 -13.48 -4.09
CA GLY A 10 -13.08 -13.81 -5.48
C GLY A 10 -14.32 -13.12 -6.02
N LEU A 11 -15.13 -12.43 -5.20
CA LEU A 11 -16.31 -11.68 -5.63
C LEU A 11 -16.01 -10.31 -6.27
N GLY A 12 -14.76 -10.08 -6.67
CA GLY A 12 -14.37 -8.82 -7.31
C GLY A 12 -14.34 -7.62 -6.35
N ILE A 13 -14.23 -7.83 -5.03
CA ILE A 13 -14.01 -6.76 -4.02
C ILE A 13 -12.83 -5.85 -4.42
N SER A 14 -11.90 -6.36 -5.22
CA SER A 14 -10.82 -5.58 -5.81
C SER A 14 -11.27 -4.36 -6.62
N HIS A 15 -12.48 -4.37 -7.17
CA HIS A 15 -13.07 -3.25 -7.89
C HIS A 15 -13.44 -2.09 -6.98
N SER A 16 -13.46 -2.26 -5.65
CA SER A 16 -13.73 -1.16 -4.71
C SER A 16 -12.76 0.00 -4.84
N ILE A 17 -11.55 -0.24 -5.38
CA ILE A 17 -10.58 0.82 -5.68
C ILE A 17 -11.17 1.86 -6.64
N HIS A 18 -11.98 1.45 -7.62
CA HIS A 18 -12.63 2.39 -8.54
C HIS A 18 -13.60 3.34 -7.84
N VAL A 19 -14.21 2.90 -6.74
CA VAL A 19 -15.14 3.73 -5.96
C VAL A 19 -14.39 4.84 -5.23
N MET A 20 -13.14 4.57 -4.81
CA MET A 20 -12.30 5.56 -4.12
C MET A 20 -11.65 6.56 -5.08
N LEU A 21 -11.45 6.18 -6.34
CA LEU A 21 -10.67 6.97 -7.31
C LEU A 21 -11.19 8.41 -7.51
N PRO A 22 -12.50 8.68 -7.69
CA PRO A 22 -12.99 10.06 -7.86
C PRO A 22 -12.65 10.95 -6.66
N VAL A 23 -12.81 10.43 -5.44
CA VAL A 23 -12.50 11.17 -4.21
C VAL A 23 -11.00 11.48 -4.14
N LEU A 24 -10.13 10.53 -4.50
CA LEU A 24 -8.69 10.77 -4.53
C LEU A 24 -8.31 11.84 -5.58
N GLN A 25 -9.01 11.86 -6.72
CA GLN A 25 -8.81 12.89 -7.74
C GLN A 25 -9.26 14.27 -7.23
N GLU A 26 -10.41 14.37 -6.56
CA GLU A 26 -10.89 15.61 -5.94
C GLU A 26 -9.94 16.15 -4.88
N LEU A 27 -9.31 15.27 -4.11
CA LEU A 27 -8.28 15.63 -3.12
C LEU A 27 -6.96 16.07 -3.78
N GLY A 28 -6.81 15.94 -5.09
CA GLY A 28 -5.63 16.36 -5.83
C GLY A 28 -4.37 15.57 -5.47
N VAL A 29 -4.50 14.35 -4.92
CA VAL A 29 -3.33 13.54 -4.59
C VAL A 29 -2.71 12.96 -5.86
N PRO A 30 -1.38 12.98 -6.03
CA PRO A 30 -0.74 12.46 -7.24
C PRO A 30 -0.81 10.93 -7.31
N PHE A 31 -0.70 10.29 -6.15
CA PHE A 31 -0.73 8.84 -5.97
C PHE A 31 -1.47 8.48 -4.68
N ALA A 32 -2.13 7.33 -4.69
CA ALA A 32 -2.46 6.62 -3.45
C ALA A 32 -1.59 5.37 -3.34
N PHE A 33 -1.13 5.04 -2.14
CA PHE A 33 -0.32 3.84 -1.94
C PHE A 33 -0.64 3.16 -0.62
N GLY A 34 -0.26 1.89 -0.52
CA GLY A 34 -0.44 1.11 0.68
C GLY A 34 0.50 -0.08 0.72
N THR A 35 0.71 -0.61 1.92
CA THR A 35 1.58 -1.76 2.17
C THR A 35 0.72 -2.98 2.45
N VAL A 36 1.05 -4.11 1.84
CA VAL A 36 0.39 -5.40 2.09
C VAL A 36 1.42 -6.46 2.46
N ARG A 37 1.01 -7.39 3.31
CA ARG A 37 1.85 -8.54 3.67
C ARG A 37 2.12 -9.40 2.44
N HIS A 38 3.30 -10.00 2.38
CA HIS A 38 3.67 -10.92 1.30
C HIS A 38 2.67 -12.08 1.10
N ALA A 39 2.01 -12.54 2.17
CA ALA A 39 0.97 -13.57 2.11
C ALA A 39 -0.23 -13.18 1.20
N LEU A 40 -0.48 -11.88 1.03
CA LEU A 40 -1.58 -11.37 0.19
C LEU A 40 -1.17 -11.13 -1.27
N ARG A 41 0.07 -11.46 -1.67
CA ARG A 41 0.58 -11.21 -3.04
C ARG A 41 -0.39 -11.66 -4.13
N LYS A 42 -0.85 -12.91 -4.06
CA LYS A 42 -1.76 -13.50 -5.07
C LYS A 42 -3.08 -12.74 -5.17
N HIS A 43 -3.58 -12.21 -4.05
CA HIS A 43 -4.80 -11.41 -4.04
C HIS A 43 -4.55 -10.08 -4.76
N VAL A 44 -3.44 -9.41 -4.45
CA VAL A 44 -3.15 -8.07 -4.96
C VAL A 44 -2.69 -8.06 -6.42
N GLU A 45 -2.03 -9.13 -6.89
CA GLU A 45 -1.69 -9.33 -8.30
C GLU A 45 -2.92 -9.33 -9.21
N ARG A 46 -4.09 -9.74 -8.71
CA ARG A 46 -5.34 -9.69 -9.49
C ARG A 46 -5.77 -8.26 -9.78
N PHE A 47 -5.46 -7.29 -8.92
CA PHE A 47 -5.77 -5.88 -9.15
C PHE A 47 -4.88 -5.29 -10.24
N ALA A 48 -3.58 -5.64 -10.20
CA ALA A 48 -2.61 -5.17 -11.18
C ALA A 48 -2.95 -5.65 -12.60
N ARG A 49 -3.55 -6.84 -12.74
CA ARG A 49 -4.02 -7.36 -14.04
C ARG A 49 -5.07 -6.48 -14.72
N TYR A 50 -5.88 -5.75 -13.94
CA TYR A 50 -6.87 -4.82 -14.47
C TYR A 50 -6.31 -3.40 -14.65
N GLY A 51 -5.00 -3.20 -14.48
CA GLY A 51 -4.29 -1.97 -14.83
C GLY A 51 -4.42 -0.83 -13.82
N LEU A 52 -5.08 -1.03 -12.69
CA LEU A 52 -5.33 0.05 -11.72
C LEU A 52 -4.16 0.31 -10.78
N VAL A 53 -3.35 -0.71 -10.49
CA VAL A 53 -2.29 -0.60 -9.49
C VAL A 53 -1.01 -1.23 -9.95
N THR A 54 0.11 -0.65 -9.53
CA THR A 54 1.44 -1.21 -9.68
C THR A 54 1.88 -1.82 -8.36
N ILE A 55 2.40 -3.05 -8.41
CA ILE A 55 2.98 -3.72 -7.24
C ILE A 55 4.49 -3.55 -7.28
N LEU A 56 5.04 -2.89 -6.28
CA LEU A 56 6.47 -2.71 -6.09
C LEU A 56 6.97 -3.69 -5.02
N SER A 57 8.11 -4.31 -5.28
CA SER A 57 8.85 -5.17 -4.35
C SER A 57 10.21 -4.55 -4.03
N GLY A 58 10.82 -4.94 -2.91
CA GLY A 58 12.10 -4.38 -2.47
C GLY A 58 12.01 -2.98 -1.87
N ILE A 59 10.78 -2.57 -1.48
CA ILE A 59 10.56 -1.34 -0.72
C ILE A 59 10.56 -1.68 0.76
N HIS A 60 11.42 -0.99 1.50
CA HIS A 60 11.56 -1.05 2.94
C HIS A 60 10.61 -0.03 3.56
N VAL A 61 9.71 -0.50 4.41
CA VAL A 61 8.76 0.38 5.10
C VAL A 61 9.23 0.57 6.52
N ARG A 62 9.58 1.80 6.87
CA ARG A 62 9.95 2.18 8.23
C ARG A 62 8.74 2.72 8.95
N PHE A 63 8.51 2.28 10.18
CA PHE A 63 7.40 2.75 11.02
C PHE A 63 7.85 2.87 12.48
N THR A 64 7.15 3.71 13.26
CA THR A 64 7.42 3.83 14.70
C THR A 64 6.93 2.60 15.45
N LEU A 65 7.61 2.22 16.53
CA LEU A 65 7.07 1.18 17.41
C LEU A 65 5.88 1.75 18.21
N PRO A 66 4.82 0.97 18.47
CA PRO A 66 3.69 1.42 19.29
C PRO A 66 4.12 1.84 20.69
N GLU A 67 5.11 1.13 21.25
CA GLU A 67 5.68 1.37 22.57
C GLU A 67 7.11 1.88 22.43
N ALA A 68 7.37 3.08 22.93
CA ALA A 68 8.73 3.57 23.08
C ALA A 68 9.44 2.77 24.18
N ARG A 69 10.54 2.10 23.81
CA ARG A 69 11.34 1.27 24.72
C ARG A 69 12.77 1.77 24.74
N LEU A 70 13.33 1.98 25.94
CA LEU A 70 14.69 2.50 26.11
C LEU A 70 15.76 1.51 25.62
N ASP A 71 15.43 0.22 25.59
CA ASP A 71 16.33 -0.86 25.14
C ASP A 71 16.28 -1.11 23.63
N LYS A 72 15.40 -0.42 22.87
CA LYS A 72 15.18 -0.68 21.45
C LYS A 72 15.17 0.60 20.61
N PRO A 73 15.55 0.53 19.32
CA PRO A 73 15.31 1.62 18.39
C PRO A 73 13.81 1.99 18.35
N PRO A 74 13.46 3.29 18.23
CA PRO A 74 12.07 3.74 18.24
C PRO A 74 11.31 3.41 16.95
N THR A 75 12.00 2.87 15.94
CA THR A 75 11.44 2.51 14.64
C THR A 75 11.87 1.11 14.24
N ARG A 76 11.03 0.46 13.44
CA ARG A 76 11.31 -0.81 12.79
C ARG A 76 11.15 -0.65 11.29
N THR A 77 11.93 -1.44 10.55
CA THR A 77 11.80 -1.54 9.08
C THR A 77 11.30 -2.95 8.73
N GLU A 78 10.33 -3.04 7.84
CA GLU A 78 9.80 -4.30 7.31
C GLU A 78 9.83 -4.27 5.77
N ASP A 79 10.17 -5.40 5.18
CA ASP A 79 10.01 -5.62 3.74
C ASP A 79 8.55 -5.94 3.46
N ALA A 80 7.89 -5.06 2.72
CA ALA A 80 6.49 -5.21 2.36
C ALA A 80 6.29 -5.13 0.85
N LEU A 81 5.15 -5.64 0.39
CA LEU A 81 4.66 -5.33 -0.93
C LEU A 81 4.01 -3.95 -0.88
N VAL A 82 4.45 -3.05 -1.75
CA VAL A 82 3.82 -1.74 -1.90
C VAL A 82 2.92 -1.77 -3.12
N ILE A 83 1.68 -1.31 -2.96
CA ILE A 83 0.73 -1.12 -4.04
C ILE A 83 0.63 0.38 -4.27
N VAL A 84 0.81 0.81 -5.51
CA VAL A 84 0.69 2.21 -5.92
C VAL A 84 -0.44 2.32 -6.94
N LEU A 85 -1.38 3.22 -6.68
CA LEU A 85 -2.42 3.67 -7.58
C LEU A 85 -2.02 5.05 -8.12
N PRO A 86 -1.65 5.20 -9.39
CA PRO A 86 -1.52 6.51 -10.02
C PRO A 86 -2.91 7.19 -10.08
N VAL A 87 -2.98 8.44 -9.63
CA VAL A 87 -4.25 9.20 -9.58
C VAL A 87 -4.17 10.41 -10.51
N GLY A 88 -3.26 11.33 -10.21
CA GLY A 88 -3.03 12.56 -10.98
C GLY A 88 -1.72 12.58 -11.76
N GLN A 89 -0.86 11.57 -11.56
CA GLN A 89 0.47 11.47 -12.18
C GLN A 89 0.74 10.07 -12.73
N SER A 90 1.70 9.97 -13.65
CA SER A 90 2.12 8.69 -14.21
C SER A 90 2.98 7.92 -13.21
N MET A 91 3.01 6.59 -13.31
CA MET A 91 3.96 5.77 -12.55
C MET A 91 5.43 6.14 -12.81
N SER A 92 5.74 6.74 -13.97
CA SER A 92 7.09 7.25 -14.25
C SER A 92 7.50 8.41 -13.34
N ASP A 93 6.54 9.12 -12.75
CA ASP A 93 6.76 10.24 -11.82
C ASP A 93 6.82 9.76 -10.36
N TRP A 94 6.62 8.47 -10.10
CA TRP A 94 6.71 7.92 -8.74
C TRP A 94 8.11 8.19 -8.17
N PRO A 95 8.22 8.73 -6.94
CA PRO A 95 9.50 9.11 -6.37
C PRO A 95 10.50 7.95 -6.34
N ALA A 96 11.73 8.24 -6.75
CA ALA A 96 12.83 7.31 -6.64
C ALA A 96 13.17 7.05 -5.16
N GLY A 97 13.46 5.80 -4.84
CA GLY A 97 13.85 5.39 -3.50
C GLY A 97 13.33 4.00 -3.15
N THR A 98 13.97 3.39 -2.17
CA THR A 98 13.62 2.05 -1.70
C THR A 98 13.07 2.06 -0.27
N THR A 99 12.80 3.24 0.30
CA THR A 99 12.36 3.39 1.69
C THR A 99 11.15 4.31 1.77
N ILE A 100 10.10 3.86 2.47
CA ILE A 100 8.91 4.66 2.78
C ILE A 100 8.82 4.78 4.30
N ASP A 101 8.80 6.01 4.81
CA ASP A 101 8.47 6.28 6.21
C ASP A 101 6.94 6.34 6.36
N ARG A 102 6.38 5.40 7.11
CA ARG A 102 4.96 5.34 7.43
C ARG A 102 4.63 6.29 8.57
N ASN A 103 3.50 6.99 8.45
CA ASN A 103 2.94 7.78 9.53
C ASN A 103 2.40 6.87 10.63
N GLY A 104 3.00 6.96 11.82
CA GLY A 104 2.57 6.22 13.01
C GLY A 104 3.00 4.73 13.03
N PRO A 105 2.58 4.00 14.07
CA PRO A 105 3.06 2.64 14.28
C PRO A 105 2.43 1.60 13.34
N GLU A 106 2.96 0.37 13.39
CA GLU A 106 2.28 -0.78 12.77
C GLU A 106 0.84 -0.89 13.30
N LEU A 107 -0.07 -1.32 12.41
CA LEU A 107 -1.49 -1.57 12.75
C LEU A 107 -1.66 -3.02 13.19
#